data_AF-A0A1G7ICG7-F1
#
_entry.id   AF-A0A1G7ICG7-F1
#
_cell.length_a   1.000
_cell.length_b   1.000
_cell.length_c   1.000
_cell.angle_alpha   90.00
_cell.angle_beta   90.00
_cell.angle_gamma   90.00
#
_symmetry.space_group_name_H-M   'P 1'
#
loop_
_entity.id
_entity.type
_entity.pdbx_description
1 polymer ?
#
loop_
_entity_poly.entity_id
_entity_poly.type
_entity_poly.pdbx_seq_one_letter_code
_entity_poly.pdbx_strand_id
1 'polypeptide(L)'
;MPYLKALLLLLLPLYFSCNTHTSKAEHSFYYWKSSYDWGDNWDLGWNARPDSVRKALGVQHFYLHYFDVDWSENLSMPVPEAEFASLESIGRLLEDCRYTPVVFITNRTFEQLPDSSCEWLAKRVADKINAFSDKLEISVIDRKTARIYDQLPSPIYTQQDSIKKIITAARERLNTEIQIDCDWTAGTREKYFHFLKALRHYYPDKILSATIRLYPYKYTKKMGVPPVDRGMLMCYNLGDIKDASTNIPFLI
;
A
#
# COMPACT_ATOMS: atom_id res chain seq x y z
N MET A 1 20.21 -10.35 55.54
CA MET A 1 19.91 -10.89 54.18
C MET A 1 18.53 -10.53 53.57
N PRO A 2 17.81 -9.42 53.93
CA PRO A 2 16.55 -9.08 53.23
C PRO A 2 16.77 -8.31 51.93
N TYR A 3 17.87 -7.56 51.80
CA TYR A 3 18.16 -6.69 50.65
C TYR A 3 18.55 -7.45 49.37
N LEU A 4 19.11 -8.66 49.50
CA LEU A 4 19.50 -9.48 48.34
C LEU A 4 18.26 -10.00 47.58
N LYS A 5 17.17 -10.30 48.30
CA LYS A 5 15.89 -10.71 47.69
C LYS A 5 15.18 -9.53 47.02
N ALA A 6 15.26 -8.33 47.61
CA ALA A 6 14.72 -7.11 47.02
C ALA A 6 15.46 -6.69 45.75
N LEU A 7 16.79 -6.85 45.71
CA LEU A 7 17.62 -6.60 44.52
C LEU A 7 17.27 -7.57 43.37
N LEU A 8 17.04 -8.86 43.68
CA LEU A 8 16.63 -9.86 42.69
C LEU A 8 15.23 -9.58 42.10
N LEU A 9 14.30 -9.09 42.90
CA LEU A 9 12.96 -8.66 42.45
C LEU A 9 13.00 -7.39 41.58
N LEU A 10 13.95 -6.49 41.84
CA LEU A 10 14.11 -5.25 41.07
C LEU A 10 14.78 -5.46 39.70
N LEU A 11 15.54 -6.56 39.55
CA LEU A 11 16.20 -6.94 38.30
C LEU A 11 15.34 -7.85 37.40
N LEU A 12 14.27 -8.44 37.94
CA LEU A 12 13.34 -9.31 37.20
C LEU A 12 12.71 -8.67 35.94
N PRO A 13 12.34 -7.36 35.91
CA PRO A 13 11.78 -6.71 34.73
C PRO A 13 12.77 -6.54 33.58
N LEU A 14 14.09 -6.54 33.87
CA LEU A 14 15.13 -6.39 32.85
C LEU A 14 15.26 -7.64 31.97
N TYR A 15 14.87 -8.81 32.48
CA TYR A 15 14.85 -10.07 31.71
C TYR A 15 13.69 -10.18 30.72
N PHE A 16 12.62 -9.40 30.90
CA PHE A 16 11.50 -9.33 29.96
C PHE A 16 11.63 -8.20 28.92
N SER A 17 12.69 -7.40 28.98
CA SER A 17 12.87 -6.25 28.09
C SER A 17 13.43 -6.61 26.70
N CYS A 18 13.67 -7.90 26.42
CA CYS A 18 14.21 -8.34 25.14
C CYS A 18 13.09 -8.86 24.22
N ASN A 19 12.19 -7.97 23.79
CA ASN A 19 11.40 -8.23 22.59
C ASN A 19 12.20 -7.73 21.39
N THR A 20 13.08 -8.59 20.87
CA THR A 20 13.55 -8.42 19.50
C THR A 20 12.36 -8.68 18.58
N HIS A 21 11.57 -7.64 18.30
CA HIS A 21 10.66 -7.63 17.15
C HIS A 21 11.51 -7.63 15.88
N THR A 22 12.18 -8.73 15.58
CA THR A 22 12.66 -9.01 14.24
C THR A 22 11.42 -9.37 13.43
N SER A 23 10.77 -8.38 12.83
CA SER A 23 9.76 -8.64 11.82
C SER A 23 10.41 -9.50 10.74
N LYS A 24 9.95 -10.74 10.59
CA LYS A 24 10.38 -11.61 9.50
C LYS A 24 10.19 -10.82 8.19
N ALA A 25 11.20 -10.78 7.33
CA ALA A 25 11.10 -10.05 6.06
C ALA A 25 9.87 -10.55 5.30
N GLU A 26 8.89 -9.66 5.10
CA GLU A 26 7.65 -9.96 4.40
C GLU A 26 7.85 -9.67 2.92
N HIS A 27 7.75 -10.70 2.09
CA HIS A 27 7.79 -10.51 0.64
C HIS A 27 6.49 -9.88 0.17
N SER A 28 6.60 -8.68 -0.41
CA SER A 28 5.49 -7.94 -1.00
C SER A 28 5.72 -7.72 -2.49
N PHE A 29 4.64 -7.54 -3.25
CA PHE A 29 4.73 -7.09 -4.64
C PHE A 29 4.23 -5.68 -4.83
N TYR A 30 4.91 -4.92 -5.68
CA TYR A 30 4.51 -3.58 -6.11
C TYR A 30 3.86 -3.67 -7.49
N TYR A 31 2.55 -3.41 -7.55
CA TYR A 31 1.75 -3.58 -8.75
C TYR A 31 1.42 -2.23 -9.37
N TRP A 32 2.10 -1.90 -10.48
CA TRP A 32 2.03 -0.59 -11.14
C TRP A 32 1.29 -0.59 -12.50
N LYS A 33 0.79 -1.74 -12.95
CA LYS A 33 0.11 -1.84 -14.25
C LYS A 33 -1.32 -1.29 -14.16
N SER A 34 -1.65 -0.34 -15.03
CA SER A 34 -2.98 0.29 -15.11
C SER A 34 -4.02 -0.59 -15.80
N SER A 35 -3.60 -1.52 -16.67
CA SER A 35 -4.46 -2.52 -17.31
C SER A 35 -3.97 -3.93 -17.05
N TYR A 36 -4.94 -4.83 -16.80
CA TYR A 36 -4.72 -6.26 -16.66
C TYR A 36 -4.67 -6.87 -18.07
N ASP A 37 -3.54 -6.77 -18.75
CA ASP A 37 -3.21 -7.67 -19.86
C ASP A 37 -2.20 -8.70 -19.33
N TRP A 38 -2.69 -9.91 -19.05
CA TRP A 38 -1.84 -11.00 -18.57
C TRP A 38 -1.33 -11.89 -19.68
N GLY A 39 -1.53 -11.50 -20.93
CA GLY A 39 -1.40 -12.44 -22.01
C GLY A 39 -2.36 -13.58 -21.74
N ASP A 40 -3.47 -13.59 -22.46
CA ASP A 40 -3.99 -14.87 -22.91
C ASP A 40 -2.97 -15.47 -23.91
N ASN A 41 -1.73 -15.66 -23.47
CA ASN A 41 -0.77 -16.42 -24.20
C ASN A 41 -1.19 -17.85 -23.95
N TRP A 42 -2.03 -18.36 -24.84
CA TRP A 42 -2.49 -19.75 -24.86
C TRP A 42 -1.32 -20.75 -24.81
N ASP A 43 -0.09 -20.29 -25.03
CA ASP A 43 1.17 -21.03 -24.94
C ASP A 43 1.73 -21.18 -23.51
N LEU A 44 1.34 -20.33 -22.56
CA LEU A 44 1.72 -20.47 -21.15
C LEU A 44 0.55 -21.11 -20.39
N GLY A 45 0.49 -22.44 -20.41
CA GLY A 45 -0.60 -23.24 -19.84
C GLY A 45 -1.02 -22.85 -18.41
N TRP A 46 -2.17 -23.37 -17.96
CA TRP A 46 -2.89 -23.05 -16.71
C TRP A 46 -2.05 -22.76 -15.43
N ASN A 47 -0.83 -23.29 -15.35
CA ASN A 47 0.12 -23.12 -14.26
C ASN A 47 0.91 -21.79 -14.27
N ALA A 48 0.84 -20.98 -15.33
CA ALA A 48 1.55 -19.68 -15.45
C ALA A 48 0.72 -18.47 -14.96
N ARG A 49 -0.43 -18.70 -14.33
CA ARG A 49 -1.28 -17.63 -13.79
C ARG A 49 -0.58 -16.90 -12.63
N PRO A 50 -0.80 -15.59 -12.42
CA PRO A 50 -0.17 -14.81 -11.34
C PRO A 50 -0.36 -15.42 -9.95
N ASP A 51 -1.46 -16.12 -9.79
CA ASP A 51 -1.83 -16.82 -8.57
C ASP A 51 -0.88 -17.97 -8.23
N SER A 52 -0.20 -18.59 -9.22
CA SER A 52 0.81 -19.62 -9.00
C SER A 52 2.15 -19.02 -8.54
N VAL A 53 2.58 -17.89 -9.11
CA VAL A 53 3.79 -17.17 -8.69
C VAL A 53 3.62 -16.57 -7.30
N ARG A 54 2.45 -15.97 -7.01
CA ARG A 54 2.09 -15.50 -5.66
C ARG A 54 2.20 -16.63 -4.63
N LYS A 55 1.58 -17.78 -4.92
CA LYS A 55 1.56 -18.94 -4.01
C LYS A 55 2.95 -19.56 -3.86
N ALA A 56 3.73 -19.65 -4.94
CA ALA A 56 5.08 -20.18 -4.92
C ALA A 56 6.04 -19.32 -4.07
N LEU A 57 5.89 -18.00 -4.12
CA LEU A 57 6.73 -17.05 -3.38
C LEU A 57 6.17 -16.69 -1.99
N GLY A 58 5.00 -17.23 -1.63
CA GLY A 58 4.37 -16.96 -0.33
C GLY A 58 4.03 -15.48 -0.10
N VAL A 59 3.71 -14.74 -1.16
CA VAL A 59 3.40 -13.29 -1.06
C VAL A 59 2.05 -13.08 -0.38
N GLN A 60 2.05 -12.31 0.70
CA GLN A 60 0.86 -12.03 1.52
C GLN A 60 0.38 -10.57 1.42
N HIS A 61 1.18 -9.70 0.81
CA HIS A 61 0.92 -8.28 0.73
C HIS A 61 1.25 -7.66 -0.64
N PHE A 62 0.40 -6.74 -1.08
CA PHE A 62 0.57 -6.00 -2.33
C PHE A 62 0.54 -4.49 -2.10
N TYR A 63 1.49 -3.76 -2.67
CA TYR A 63 1.37 -2.33 -2.91
C TYR A 63 0.67 -2.13 -4.25
N LEU A 64 -0.49 -1.50 -4.24
CA LEU A 64 -1.34 -1.33 -5.42
C LEU A 64 -1.34 0.12 -5.85
N HIS A 65 -0.81 0.38 -7.02
CA HIS A 65 -0.89 1.71 -7.61
C HIS A 65 -2.34 2.06 -7.96
N TYR A 66 -2.88 3.06 -7.27
CA TYR A 66 -4.27 3.49 -7.43
C TYR A 66 -4.43 4.49 -8.57
N PHE A 67 -3.66 5.57 -8.52
CA PHE A 67 -3.68 6.65 -9.50
C PHE A 67 -2.47 7.57 -9.32
N ASP A 68 -2.17 8.27 -10.42
CA ASP A 68 -1.23 9.38 -10.44
C ASP A 68 -1.96 10.70 -10.16
N VAL A 69 -1.29 11.63 -9.47
CA VAL A 69 -1.71 13.03 -9.34
C VAL A 69 -0.68 13.90 -10.02
N ASP A 70 -1.15 14.73 -10.94
CA ASP A 70 -0.29 15.61 -11.70
C ASP A 70 -0.87 17.01 -11.92
N TRP A 71 -0.01 17.99 -12.18
CA TRP A 71 -0.42 19.37 -12.44
C TRP A 71 -1.00 19.53 -13.85
N SER A 72 -2.24 20.00 -13.93
CA SER A 72 -2.85 20.42 -15.17
C SER A 72 -2.63 21.91 -15.39
N GLU A 73 -1.90 22.29 -16.43
CA GLU A 73 -1.73 23.70 -16.81
C GLU A 73 -3.06 24.34 -17.22
N ASN A 74 -3.89 23.60 -17.97
CA ASN A 74 -5.19 24.08 -18.46
C ASN A 74 -6.16 24.41 -17.33
N LEU A 75 -6.16 23.61 -16.27
CA LEU A 75 -7.05 23.78 -15.12
C LEU A 75 -6.37 24.52 -13.96
N SER A 76 -5.06 24.77 -14.06
CA SER A 76 -4.23 25.37 -13.02
C SER A 76 -4.42 24.71 -11.66
N MET A 77 -4.52 23.38 -11.65
CA MET A 77 -4.74 22.57 -10.46
C MET A 77 -4.20 21.15 -10.65
N PRO A 78 -3.87 20.43 -9.56
CA PRO A 78 -3.56 19.03 -9.66
C PRO A 78 -4.81 18.21 -9.98
N VAL A 79 -4.64 17.22 -10.87
CA VAL A 79 -5.68 16.33 -11.37
C VAL A 79 -5.19 14.88 -11.36
N PRO A 80 -6.10 13.91 -11.24
CA PRO A 80 -5.72 12.51 -11.41
C PRO A 80 -5.51 12.19 -12.90
N GLU A 81 -4.35 11.65 -13.29
CA GLU A 81 -4.04 11.35 -14.71
C GLU A 81 -4.37 9.91 -15.14
N ALA A 82 -4.27 8.93 -14.24
CA ALA A 82 -4.51 7.53 -14.55
C ALA A 82 -5.45 6.88 -13.53
N GLU A 83 -6.47 6.15 -14.01
CA GLU A 83 -7.32 5.29 -13.18
C GLU A 83 -7.10 3.83 -13.53
N PHE A 84 -7.12 2.96 -12.52
CA PHE A 84 -6.97 1.52 -12.68
C PHE A 84 -8.10 0.93 -13.56
N ALA A 85 -7.76 0.22 -14.63
CA ALA A 85 -8.69 -0.17 -15.70
C ALA A 85 -9.51 -1.45 -15.42
N SER A 86 -9.17 -2.30 -14.43
CA SER A 86 -10.03 -3.43 -14.05
C SER A 86 -9.90 -3.86 -12.58
N LEU A 87 -10.80 -3.35 -11.74
CA LEU A 87 -10.94 -3.76 -10.33
C LEU A 87 -11.32 -5.24 -10.18
N GLU A 88 -11.99 -5.82 -11.20
CA GLU A 88 -12.39 -7.22 -11.16
C GLU A 88 -11.17 -8.13 -11.10
N SER A 89 -10.14 -7.91 -11.93
CA SER A 89 -8.97 -8.78 -11.93
C SER A 89 -8.13 -8.65 -10.66
N ILE A 90 -8.04 -7.44 -10.09
CA ILE A 90 -7.30 -7.23 -8.83
C ILE A 90 -7.97 -7.98 -7.69
N GLY A 91 -9.28 -7.88 -7.51
CA GLY A 91 -9.83 -8.45 -6.29
C GLY A 91 -9.80 -9.99 -6.27
N ARG A 92 -9.48 -10.68 -7.40
CA ARG A 92 -9.14 -12.12 -7.36
C ARG A 92 -7.79 -12.34 -6.68
N LEU A 93 -6.84 -11.43 -6.94
CA LEU A 93 -5.50 -11.45 -6.34
C LEU A 93 -5.53 -11.18 -4.83
N LEU A 94 -6.45 -10.32 -4.39
CA LEU A 94 -6.53 -9.82 -3.01
C LEU A 94 -7.42 -10.64 -2.08
N GLU A 95 -7.98 -11.76 -2.55
CA GLU A 95 -8.95 -12.50 -1.76
C GLU A 95 -8.39 -12.95 -0.40
N ASP A 96 -7.10 -13.32 -0.36
CA ASP A 96 -6.39 -13.76 0.84
C ASP A 96 -5.15 -12.90 1.15
N CYS A 97 -5.08 -11.67 0.61
CA CYS A 97 -3.91 -10.80 0.79
C CYS A 97 -4.31 -9.43 1.33
N ARG A 98 -3.43 -8.88 2.17
CA ARG A 98 -3.48 -7.46 2.52
C ARG A 98 -2.99 -6.62 1.35
N TYR A 99 -3.36 -5.35 1.35
CA TYR A 99 -2.78 -4.43 0.39
C TYR A 99 -2.60 -3.01 0.93
N THR A 100 -1.72 -2.26 0.27
CA THR A 100 -1.45 -0.85 0.52
C THR A 100 -1.78 -0.06 -0.73
N PRO A 101 -2.78 0.85 -0.73
CA PRO A 101 -2.94 1.85 -1.77
C PRO A 101 -1.68 2.68 -1.92
N VAL A 102 -1.22 2.82 -3.14
CA VAL A 102 -0.14 3.74 -3.50
C VAL A 102 -0.69 4.82 -4.40
N VAL A 103 -0.45 6.06 -4.03
CA VAL A 103 -0.72 7.23 -4.88
C VAL A 103 0.61 7.85 -5.28
N PHE A 104 0.86 7.92 -6.57
CA PHE A 104 1.99 8.67 -7.09
C PHE A 104 1.61 10.13 -7.24
N ILE A 105 2.46 11.04 -6.77
CA ILE A 105 2.29 12.48 -6.96
C ILE A 105 3.57 13.01 -7.58
N THR A 106 3.44 13.66 -8.74
CA THR A 106 4.59 14.23 -9.41
C THR A 106 5.22 15.36 -8.59
N ASN A 107 6.54 15.49 -8.66
CA ASN A 107 7.21 16.62 -8.03
C ASN A 107 6.71 17.97 -8.61
N ARG A 108 6.40 18.03 -9.90
CA ARG A 108 5.87 19.23 -10.57
C ARG A 108 4.55 19.71 -9.98
N THR A 109 3.72 18.80 -9.46
CA THR A 109 2.54 19.17 -8.66
C THR A 109 2.95 20.07 -7.49
N PHE A 110 3.95 19.68 -6.71
CA PHE A 110 4.40 20.49 -5.58
C PHE A 110 5.25 21.69 -5.99
N GLU A 111 5.80 21.75 -7.20
CA GLU A 111 6.45 22.98 -7.70
C GLU A 111 5.41 24.08 -7.91
N GLN A 112 4.29 23.74 -8.54
CA GLN A 112 3.23 24.68 -8.92
C GLN A 112 2.20 24.95 -7.80
N LEU A 113 1.93 23.97 -6.94
CA LEU A 113 0.91 24.08 -5.90
C LEU A 113 1.22 25.23 -4.92
N PRO A 114 0.27 26.15 -4.65
CA PRO A 114 0.40 27.10 -3.55
C PRO A 114 0.39 26.37 -2.20
N ASP A 115 1.16 26.87 -1.23
CA ASP A 115 1.22 26.24 0.10
C ASP A 115 -0.17 26.15 0.77
N SER A 116 -1.01 27.18 0.60
CA SER A 116 -2.39 27.22 1.10
C SER A 116 -3.31 26.14 0.52
N SER A 117 -2.90 25.48 -0.56
CA SER A 117 -3.69 24.44 -1.25
C SER A 117 -3.26 23.02 -0.87
N CYS A 118 -2.26 22.85 0.00
CA CYS A 118 -1.79 21.52 0.43
C CYS A 118 -2.88 20.73 1.16
N GLU A 119 -3.65 21.37 2.04
CA GLU A 119 -4.77 20.73 2.75
C GLU A 119 -5.90 20.34 1.81
N TRP A 120 -6.21 21.18 0.83
CA TRP A 120 -7.20 20.87 -0.20
C TRP A 120 -6.78 19.64 -1.02
N LEU A 121 -5.51 19.57 -1.43
CA LEU A 121 -4.99 18.42 -2.16
C LEU A 121 -5.05 17.15 -1.31
N ALA A 122 -4.67 17.24 -0.03
CA ALA A 122 -4.77 16.12 0.91
C ALA A 122 -6.20 15.58 1.01
N LYS A 123 -7.19 16.47 1.14
CA LYS A 123 -8.60 16.08 1.14
C LYS A 123 -8.99 15.35 -0.15
N ARG A 124 -8.64 15.90 -1.32
CA ARG A 124 -9.01 15.33 -2.63
C ARG A 124 -8.39 13.95 -2.85
N VAL A 125 -7.12 13.79 -2.48
CA VAL A 125 -6.43 12.50 -2.54
C VAL A 125 -7.08 11.51 -1.58
N ALA A 126 -7.41 11.92 -0.35
CA ALA A 126 -8.10 11.06 0.61
C ALA A 126 -9.47 10.60 0.11
N ASP A 127 -10.29 11.52 -0.39
CA ASP A 127 -11.61 11.22 -0.96
C ASP A 127 -11.48 10.18 -2.10
N LYS A 128 -10.49 10.34 -3.00
CA LYS A 128 -10.28 9.45 -4.14
C LYS A 128 -9.75 8.08 -3.73
N ILE A 129 -8.82 8.00 -2.77
CA ILE A 129 -8.36 6.73 -2.19
C ILE A 129 -9.54 5.96 -1.61
N ASN A 130 -10.36 6.60 -0.77
CA ASN A 130 -11.50 5.95 -0.14
C ASN A 130 -12.50 5.42 -1.18
N ALA A 131 -12.80 6.22 -2.21
CA ALA A 131 -13.68 5.80 -3.30
C ALA A 131 -13.14 4.58 -4.07
N PHE A 132 -11.82 4.50 -4.30
CA PHE A 132 -11.19 3.34 -4.93
C PHE A 132 -11.18 2.11 -4.02
N SER A 133 -10.82 2.29 -2.75
CA SER A 133 -10.82 1.21 -1.76
C SER A 133 -12.20 0.59 -1.60
N ASP A 134 -13.25 1.41 -1.50
CA ASP A 134 -14.62 0.90 -1.36
C ASP A 134 -15.05 0.09 -2.60
N LYS A 135 -14.77 0.57 -3.81
CA LYS A 135 -15.07 -0.20 -5.04
C LYS A 135 -14.31 -1.53 -5.10
N LEU A 136 -13.03 -1.52 -4.74
CA LEU A 136 -12.18 -2.71 -4.74
C LEU A 136 -12.64 -3.73 -3.70
N GLU A 137 -12.91 -3.28 -2.47
CA GLU A 137 -13.34 -4.14 -1.37
C GLU A 137 -14.73 -4.74 -1.64
N ILE A 138 -15.66 -3.99 -2.26
CA ILE A 138 -16.93 -4.55 -2.74
C ILE A 138 -16.67 -5.69 -3.74
N SER A 139 -15.76 -5.51 -4.70
CA SER A 139 -15.41 -6.57 -5.67
C SER A 139 -14.80 -7.81 -5.00
N VAL A 140 -13.98 -7.64 -3.96
CA VAL A 140 -13.43 -8.75 -3.18
C VAL A 140 -14.53 -9.47 -2.40
N ILE A 141 -15.42 -8.72 -1.74
CA ILE A 141 -16.53 -9.24 -0.95
C ILE A 141 -17.51 -10.02 -1.83
N ASP A 142 -17.94 -9.47 -2.97
CA ASP A 142 -18.91 -10.13 -3.85
C ASP A 142 -18.39 -11.50 -4.31
N ARG A 143 -17.09 -11.63 -4.55
CA ARG A 143 -16.46 -12.93 -4.86
C ARG A 143 -16.43 -13.90 -3.70
N LYS A 144 -16.01 -13.45 -2.51
CA LYS A 144 -16.02 -14.30 -1.31
C LYS A 144 -17.44 -14.82 -1.04
N THR A 145 -18.41 -13.93 -1.18
CA THR A 145 -19.83 -14.23 -0.99
C THR A 145 -20.31 -15.25 -2.03
N ALA A 146 -19.95 -15.09 -3.32
CA ALA A 146 -20.28 -16.05 -4.37
C ALA A 146 -19.74 -17.46 -4.08
N ARG A 147 -18.47 -17.57 -3.67
CA ARG A 147 -17.89 -18.88 -3.30
C ARG A 147 -18.58 -19.54 -2.11
N ILE A 148 -19.00 -18.75 -1.12
CA ILE A 148 -19.75 -19.27 0.02
C ILE A 148 -21.11 -19.80 -0.44
N TYR A 149 -21.81 -19.08 -1.33
CA TYR A 149 -23.08 -19.55 -1.87
C TYR A 149 -22.95 -20.88 -2.63
N ASP A 150 -21.88 -21.05 -3.42
CA ASP A 150 -21.63 -22.30 -4.16
C ASP A 150 -21.44 -23.52 -3.24
N GLN A 151 -21.10 -23.30 -1.97
CA GLN A 151 -20.85 -24.35 -0.97
C GLN A 151 -22.08 -24.64 -0.08
N LEU A 152 -23.15 -23.83 -0.17
CA LEU A 152 -24.34 -23.99 0.65
C LEU A 152 -25.39 -24.90 -0.02
N PRO A 153 -26.10 -25.76 0.73
CA PRO A 153 -27.16 -26.59 0.17
C PRO A 153 -28.32 -25.73 -0.33
N SER A 154 -28.79 -25.98 -1.55
CA SER A 154 -29.96 -25.31 -2.13
C SER A 154 -31.24 -25.67 -1.36
N PRO A 155 -32.23 -24.76 -1.16
CA PRO A 155 -32.33 -23.42 -1.74
C PRO A 155 -32.22 -22.31 -0.67
N ILE A 156 -31.02 -21.77 -0.46
CA ILE A 156 -30.83 -20.57 0.38
C ILE A 156 -30.85 -19.32 -0.52
N TYR A 157 -31.99 -19.08 -1.18
CA TYR A 157 -32.20 -17.86 -1.96
C TYR A 157 -32.66 -16.67 -1.11
N THR A 158 -33.13 -16.90 0.13
CA THR A 158 -33.83 -15.89 0.95
C THR A 158 -32.93 -15.12 1.93
N GLN A 159 -31.62 -15.39 1.98
CA GLN A 159 -30.70 -14.77 2.96
C GLN A 159 -29.51 -14.03 2.33
N GLN A 160 -29.50 -13.82 1.01
CA GLN A 160 -28.33 -13.26 0.33
C GLN A 160 -27.94 -11.86 0.84
N ASP A 161 -28.95 -11.00 1.06
CA ASP A 161 -28.73 -9.64 1.58
C ASP A 161 -28.20 -9.66 3.02
N SER A 162 -28.65 -10.60 3.84
CA SER A 162 -28.18 -10.75 5.22
C SER A 162 -26.73 -11.22 5.28
N ILE A 163 -26.36 -12.18 4.43
CA ILE A 163 -24.98 -12.70 4.33
C ILE A 163 -24.04 -11.62 3.77
N LYS A 164 -24.44 -10.91 2.71
CA LYS A 164 -23.66 -9.78 2.18
C LYS A 164 -23.46 -8.69 3.24
N LYS A 165 -24.49 -8.38 4.03
CA LYS A 165 -24.41 -7.39 5.11
C LYS A 165 -23.49 -7.85 6.25
N ILE A 166 -23.53 -9.12 6.63
CA ILE A 166 -22.62 -9.70 7.64
C ILE A 166 -21.17 -9.66 7.15
N ILE A 167 -20.89 -10.11 5.91
CA ILE A 167 -19.54 -10.07 5.34
C ILE A 167 -19.04 -8.63 5.22
N THR A 168 -19.90 -7.69 4.82
CA THR A 168 -19.55 -6.26 4.75
C THR A 168 -19.27 -5.68 6.14
N ALA A 169 -20.04 -6.05 7.16
CA ALA A 169 -19.86 -5.55 8.53
C ALA A 169 -18.70 -6.21 9.28
N ALA A 170 -18.36 -7.45 8.93
CA ALA A 170 -17.20 -8.19 9.44
C ALA A 170 -15.89 -7.80 8.72
N ARG A 171 -15.94 -6.88 7.74
CA ARG A 171 -14.77 -6.32 7.07
C ARG A 171 -13.90 -5.60 8.10
N GLU A 172 -12.81 -6.24 8.50
CA GLU A 172 -11.59 -5.48 8.77
C GLU A 172 -11.16 -4.83 7.45
N ARG A 173 -10.86 -3.53 7.45
CA ARG A 173 -10.34 -2.87 6.25
C ARG A 173 -9.11 -3.64 5.77
N LEU A 174 -9.15 -4.10 4.52
CA LEU A 174 -8.09 -4.94 3.94
C LEU A 174 -6.77 -4.17 3.79
N ASN A 175 -6.84 -2.84 3.87
CA ASN A 175 -5.70 -1.95 3.90
C ASN A 175 -5.49 -1.33 5.30
N THR A 176 -4.29 -1.52 5.85
CA THR A 176 -3.86 -0.91 7.12
C THR A 176 -2.82 0.20 6.91
N GLU A 177 -2.32 0.35 5.68
CA GLU A 177 -1.32 1.33 5.28
C GLU A 177 -1.80 2.09 4.04
N ILE A 178 -1.41 3.36 3.91
CA ILE A 178 -1.51 4.20 2.71
C ILE A 178 -0.11 4.68 2.38
N GLN A 179 0.33 4.51 1.13
CA GLN A 179 1.63 4.96 0.68
C GLN A 179 1.52 6.12 -0.31
N ILE A 180 2.33 7.15 -0.10
CA ILE A 180 2.53 8.23 -1.07
C ILE A 180 3.89 8.07 -1.73
N ASP A 181 3.88 7.95 -3.05
CA ASP A 181 5.08 7.92 -3.87
C ASP A 181 5.32 9.31 -4.47
N CYS A 182 6.38 9.98 -4.06
CA CYS A 182 6.68 11.34 -4.54
C CYS A 182 8.18 11.61 -4.48
N ASP A 183 8.70 12.17 -5.56
CA ASP A 183 10.11 12.53 -5.71
C ASP A 183 10.39 13.95 -5.30
N TRP A 184 10.11 14.27 -4.03
CA TRP A 184 10.30 15.64 -3.57
C TRP A 184 11.77 16.07 -3.70
N THR A 185 11.94 17.35 -3.98
CA THR A 185 13.24 18.03 -4.03
C THR A 185 13.40 18.92 -2.80
N ALA A 186 14.57 19.53 -2.63
CA ALA A 186 14.74 20.56 -1.61
C ALA A 186 13.77 21.75 -1.78
N GLY A 187 13.38 22.07 -3.02
CA GLY A 187 12.47 23.19 -3.31
C GLY A 187 10.98 22.86 -3.05
N THR A 188 10.60 21.60 -3.12
CA THR A 188 9.20 21.15 -2.91
C THR A 188 8.97 20.50 -1.55
N ARG A 189 10.04 20.28 -0.78
CA ARG A 189 10.02 19.61 0.54
C ARG A 189 8.94 20.12 1.48
N GLU A 190 8.88 21.43 1.71
CA GLU A 190 7.94 22.00 2.68
C GLU A 190 6.48 21.76 2.27
N LYS A 191 6.17 21.97 0.98
CA LYS A 191 4.82 21.74 0.44
C LYS A 191 4.44 20.25 0.50
N TYR A 192 5.36 19.36 0.13
CA TYR A 192 5.14 17.92 0.25
C TYR A 192 4.89 17.50 1.71
N PHE A 193 5.68 18.03 2.66
CA PHE A 193 5.54 17.70 4.08
C PHE A 193 4.27 18.29 4.69
N HIS A 194 3.87 19.48 4.25
CA HIS A 194 2.58 20.07 4.61
C HIS A 194 1.43 19.18 4.12
N PHE A 195 1.45 18.77 2.85
CA PHE A 195 0.48 17.83 2.31
C PHE A 195 0.42 16.52 3.12
N LEU A 196 1.56 15.90 3.45
CA LEU A 196 1.59 14.65 4.25
C LEU A 196 0.99 14.82 5.65
N LYS A 197 1.30 15.94 6.33
CA LYS A 197 0.69 16.27 7.64
C LYS A 197 -0.81 16.45 7.50
N ALA A 198 -1.28 17.12 6.47
CA ALA A 198 -2.71 17.27 6.21
C ALA A 198 -3.37 15.91 5.93
N LEU A 199 -2.74 15.08 5.09
CA LEU A 199 -3.24 13.76 4.72
C LEU A 199 -3.38 12.82 5.93
N ARG A 200 -2.44 12.89 6.88
CA ARG A 200 -2.50 12.12 8.15
C ARG A 200 -3.82 12.28 8.88
N HIS A 201 -4.43 13.48 8.88
CA HIS A 201 -5.69 13.73 9.61
C HIS A 201 -6.86 12.91 9.08
N TYR A 202 -6.81 12.47 7.82
CA TYR A 202 -7.83 11.59 7.22
C TYR A 202 -7.60 10.11 7.56
N TYR A 203 -6.42 9.76 8.06
CA TYR A 203 -5.99 8.38 8.31
C TYR A 203 -5.30 8.23 9.67
N PRO A 204 -5.95 8.60 10.79
CA PRO A 204 -5.34 8.53 12.13
C PRO A 204 -5.01 7.09 12.56
N ASP A 205 -5.82 6.12 12.11
CA ASP A 205 -5.70 4.71 12.51
C ASP A 205 -4.95 3.85 11.47
N LYS A 206 -4.35 4.46 10.45
CA LYS A 206 -3.57 3.76 9.43
C LYS A 206 -2.12 4.20 9.46
N ILE A 207 -1.25 3.30 9.00
CA ILE A 207 0.14 3.64 8.70
C ILE A 207 0.13 4.55 7.48
N LEU A 208 0.70 5.74 7.61
CA LEU A 208 1.05 6.58 6.47
C LEU A 208 2.51 6.29 6.13
N SER A 209 2.79 5.95 4.87
CA SER A 209 4.14 5.69 4.41
C SER A 209 4.51 6.51 3.19
N ALA A 210 5.81 6.64 2.95
CA ALA A 210 6.34 7.30 1.75
C ALA A 210 7.46 6.47 1.11
N THR A 211 7.53 6.45 -0.22
CA THR A 211 8.73 5.99 -0.91
C THR A 211 9.88 6.96 -0.66
N ILE A 212 11.09 6.43 -0.52
CA ILE A 212 12.31 7.20 -0.29
C ILE A 212 13.36 6.69 -1.27
N ARG A 213 13.89 7.58 -2.11
CA ARG A 213 15.03 7.25 -2.98
C ARG A 213 16.36 7.32 -2.24
N LEU A 214 17.38 6.67 -2.80
CA LEU A 214 18.74 6.66 -2.25
C LEU A 214 19.32 8.08 -2.04
N TYR A 215 18.98 9.06 -2.89
CA TYR A 215 19.47 10.44 -2.74
C TYR A 215 18.89 11.13 -1.49
N PRO A 216 17.55 11.22 -1.28
CA PRO A 216 16.98 11.65 0.00
C PRO A 216 17.52 10.90 1.22
N TYR A 217 17.70 9.59 1.11
CA TYR A 217 18.27 8.78 2.18
C TYR A 217 19.71 9.19 2.51
N LYS A 218 20.58 9.37 1.50
CA LYS A 218 21.98 9.79 1.68
C LYS A 218 22.11 11.23 2.18
N TYR A 219 21.25 12.14 1.73
CA TYR A 219 21.35 13.57 2.01
C TYR A 219 20.21 14.08 2.91
N THR A 220 19.91 13.35 3.99
CA THR A 220 18.78 13.62 4.89
C THR A 220 18.76 15.04 5.44
N LYS A 221 19.91 15.63 5.80
CA LYS A 221 19.99 17.02 6.31
C LYS A 221 19.44 18.05 5.32
N LYS A 222 19.63 17.81 4.02
CA LYS A 222 19.14 18.68 2.94
C LYS A 222 17.68 18.37 2.63
N MET A 223 17.37 17.09 2.50
CA MET A 223 16.09 16.62 1.96
C MET A 223 14.98 16.53 3.01
N GLY A 224 15.32 16.53 4.30
CA GLY A 224 14.40 16.33 5.40
C GLY A 224 13.96 14.87 5.53
N VAL A 225 13.21 14.60 6.60
CA VAL A 225 12.54 13.31 6.83
C VAL A 225 11.03 13.54 6.66
N PRO A 226 10.35 12.84 5.74
CA PRO A 226 8.92 13.03 5.54
C PRO A 226 8.15 12.68 6.83
N PRO A 227 7.12 13.45 7.21
CA PRO A 227 6.35 13.24 8.43
C PRO A 227 5.35 12.08 8.29
N VAL A 228 5.87 10.87 8.16
CA VAL A 228 5.14 9.60 7.95
C VAL A 228 5.59 8.56 8.98
N ASP A 229 4.81 7.48 9.17
CA ASP A 229 5.17 6.38 10.09
C ASP A 229 6.33 5.55 9.56
N ARG A 230 6.36 5.35 8.23
CA ARG A 230 7.26 4.39 7.60
C ARG A 230 7.81 4.92 6.28
N GLY A 231 9.12 4.77 6.08
CA GLY A 231 9.77 5.00 4.80
C GLY A 231 10.01 3.68 4.09
N MET A 232 9.69 3.60 2.80
CA MET A 232 10.09 2.50 1.92
C MET A 232 11.29 2.94 1.09
N LEU A 233 12.46 2.38 1.37
CA LEU A 233 13.66 2.68 0.59
C LEU A 233 13.59 1.97 -0.77
N MET A 234 13.55 2.76 -1.84
CA MET A 234 13.54 2.24 -3.20
C MET A 234 14.96 1.86 -3.61
N CYS A 235 15.22 0.55 -3.69
CA CYS A 235 16.47 -0.03 -4.18
C CYS A 235 16.22 -0.74 -5.51
N TYR A 236 16.28 0.00 -6.62
CA TYR A 236 16.29 -0.59 -7.96
C TYR A 236 17.71 -0.63 -8.53
N ASN A 237 17.96 -1.68 -9.31
CA ASN A 237 19.27 -2.09 -9.80
C ASN A 237 19.96 -0.96 -10.60
N LEU A 238 21.23 -0.68 -10.28
CA LEU A 238 22.11 0.29 -10.97
C LEU A 238 22.99 -0.40 -12.04
N GLY A 239 22.69 -1.65 -12.41
CA GLY A 239 23.47 -2.49 -13.31
C GLY A 239 22.64 -3.19 -14.39
N ASP A 240 23.34 -3.72 -15.41
CA ASP A 240 22.78 -4.31 -16.63
C ASP A 240 22.00 -5.62 -16.32
N ILE A 241 20.75 -5.70 -16.76
CA ILE A 241 19.75 -6.74 -16.41
C ILE A 241 20.01 -8.12 -17.05
N LYS A 242 21.08 -8.27 -17.84
CA LYS A 242 21.28 -9.42 -18.74
C LYS A 242 21.93 -10.66 -18.09
N ASP A 243 22.28 -10.64 -16.82
CA ASP A 243 22.92 -11.78 -16.17
C ASP A 243 21.94 -12.54 -15.24
N ALA A 244 21.51 -13.72 -15.70
CA ALA A 244 20.62 -14.62 -14.96
C ALA A 244 21.28 -15.28 -13.73
N SER A 245 22.58 -15.08 -13.52
CA SER A 245 23.27 -15.48 -12.28
C SER A 245 23.16 -14.43 -11.17
N THR A 246 22.67 -13.22 -11.50
CA THR A 246 22.34 -12.22 -10.50
C THR A 246 21.11 -12.73 -9.74
N ASN A 247 21.30 -13.17 -8.50
CA ASN A 247 20.19 -13.22 -7.55
C ASN A 247 19.70 -11.76 -7.46
N ILE A 248 18.62 -11.44 -8.19
CA ILE A 248 17.93 -10.16 -8.10
C ILE A 248 16.83 -10.36 -7.07
N PRO A 249 17.07 -10.07 -5.79
CA PRO A 249 15.95 -9.78 -4.94
C PRO A 249 15.44 -8.41 -5.40
N PHE A 250 14.26 -8.39 -6.01
CA PHE A 250 13.39 -7.23 -5.84
C PHE A 250 13.05 -7.19 -4.34
N LEU A 251 13.96 -6.65 -3.54
CA LEU A 251 13.76 -6.37 -2.12
C LEU A 251 13.15 -4.98 -2.04
N ILE A 252 11.85 -5.00 -1.79
CA ILE A 252 11.06 -3.91 -1.21
C ILE A 252 10.82 -4.29 0.25
#